data_AF-A0A9W7H357-F1
#
_entry.id   AF-A0A9W7H357-F1
#
_cell.length_a   1.000
_cell.length_b   1.000
_cell.length_c   1.000
_cell.angle_alpha   90.00
_cell.angle_beta   90.00
_cell.angle_gamma   90.00
#
_symmetry.space_group_name_H-M   'P 1'
#
loop_
_entity.id
_entity.type
_entity.pdbx_description
1 polymer ?
#
loop_
_entity_poly.entity_id
_entity_poly.type
_entity_poly.pdbx_seq_one_letter_code
_entity_poly.pdbx_strand_id
1 'polypeptide(L)'
;MVTRFALSLSFLLLLTSNLTLAANSTAKPGCIESCGEVGVPYPFGIGLNCSLNSWFEVSCNETSTPPTILLKRTNMEVLSFSLRSSDYDADLEYHRVKAPAVYVNCSGREEASHGMNLNDSPFFFSEFRNRIVACSSGAILSPNSITNTCNDGTCCETVMTSAIKTFNATFDGRSGGCNSAYLVEQNWRDSNAANSGVGAVLDWAIPEEGFELSKSGKEYNCRQYGLVFDEPHRDRSIRCYCNQGYQGNAYLLNGCQGKILFLTSHPISC
;
A
#
# COMPACT_ATOMS: atom_id res chain seq x y z
N MET A 1 -33.18 40.37 -38.50
CA MET A 1 -32.55 40.56 -37.16
C MET A 1 -32.61 39.30 -36.29
N VAL A 2 -33.65 38.47 -36.40
CA VAL A 2 -33.82 37.21 -35.63
C VAL A 2 -32.83 36.09 -36.04
N THR A 3 -32.45 36.01 -37.32
CA THR A 3 -31.56 34.95 -37.84
C THR A 3 -30.10 35.05 -37.38
N ARG A 4 -29.60 36.25 -37.08
CA ARG A 4 -28.23 36.44 -36.54
C ARG A 4 -28.11 36.05 -35.06
N PHE A 5 -29.18 36.22 -34.28
CA PHE A 5 -29.22 35.78 -32.88
C PHE A 5 -29.27 34.26 -32.76
N ALA A 6 -30.02 33.58 -33.64
CA ALA A 6 -30.10 32.11 -33.66
C ALA A 6 -28.75 31.43 -34.00
N LEU A 7 -27.98 32.02 -34.92
CA LEU A 7 -26.62 31.56 -35.28
C LEU A 7 -25.60 31.79 -34.16
N SER A 8 -25.71 32.91 -33.43
CA SER A 8 -24.85 33.19 -32.28
C SER A 8 -25.13 32.26 -31.10
N LEU A 9 -26.40 31.88 -30.87
CA LEU A 9 -26.77 30.98 -29.78
C LEU A 9 -26.36 29.53 -30.07
N SER A 10 -26.46 29.11 -31.33
CA SER A 10 -26.01 27.77 -31.78
C SER A 10 -24.49 27.62 -31.77
N PHE A 11 -23.73 28.70 -32.04
CA PHE A 11 -22.26 28.69 -31.87
C PHE A 11 -21.84 28.67 -30.38
N LEU A 12 -22.60 29.31 -29.49
CA LEU A 12 -22.35 29.28 -28.04
C LEU A 12 -22.65 27.90 -27.40
N LEU A 13 -23.64 27.18 -27.93
CA LEU A 13 -24.00 25.81 -27.51
C LEU A 13 -23.01 24.73 -28.01
N LEU A 14 -22.17 25.03 -29.01
CA LEU A 14 -21.11 24.13 -29.49
C LEU A 14 -19.80 24.25 -28.68
N LEU A 15 -19.72 25.19 -27.73
CA LEU A 15 -18.54 25.43 -26.89
C LEU A 15 -18.61 24.80 -25.50
N THR A 16 -19.68 24.06 -25.17
CA THR A 16 -19.68 23.19 -23.99
C THR A 16 -19.02 21.87 -24.33
N SER A 17 -17.71 21.90 -24.59
CA SER A 17 -16.89 20.69 -24.47
C SER A 17 -17.01 20.23 -23.02
N ASN A 18 -17.61 19.05 -22.82
CA ASN A 18 -17.49 18.35 -21.56
C ASN A 18 -15.99 18.17 -21.29
N LEU A 19 -15.43 19.00 -20.43
CA LEU A 19 -14.14 18.74 -19.79
C LEU A 19 -14.40 17.62 -18.79
N THR A 20 -14.50 16.40 -19.29
CA THR A 20 -14.24 15.22 -18.48
C THR A 20 -12.79 15.34 -18.04
N LEU A 21 -12.56 15.70 -16.78
CA LEU A 21 -11.31 15.39 -16.10
C LEU A 21 -11.13 13.88 -16.25
N ALA A 22 -10.34 13.44 -17.21
CA ALA A 22 -9.82 12.09 -17.17
C ALA A 22 -8.97 12.05 -15.91
N ALA A 23 -9.50 11.46 -14.84
CA ALA A 23 -8.66 11.04 -13.74
C ALA A 23 -7.59 10.16 -14.37
N ASN A 24 -6.32 10.57 -14.27
CA ASN A 24 -5.24 9.74 -14.79
C ASN A 24 -5.24 8.44 -14.00
N SER A 25 -5.70 7.38 -14.67
CA SER A 25 -5.64 6.03 -14.14
C SER A 25 -4.20 5.72 -13.75
N THR A 26 -4.05 5.14 -12.57
CA THR A 26 -2.77 4.67 -12.06
C THR A 26 -2.58 3.19 -12.38
N ALA A 27 -3.58 2.51 -12.95
CA ALA A 27 -3.47 1.15 -13.42
C ALA A 27 -2.74 1.09 -14.78
N LYS A 28 -2.20 -0.08 -15.11
CA LYS A 28 -1.66 -0.30 -16.45
C LYS A 28 -2.78 -0.18 -17.50
N PRO A 29 -2.58 0.54 -18.62
CA PRO A 29 -3.62 0.70 -19.64
C PRO A 29 -4.19 -0.64 -20.12
N GLY A 30 -5.52 -0.75 -20.15
CA GLY A 30 -6.23 -1.97 -20.54
C GLY A 30 -6.41 -3.00 -19.42
N CYS A 31 -5.96 -2.71 -18.20
CA CYS A 31 -6.15 -3.56 -17.02
C CYS A 31 -7.27 -3.07 -16.12
N ILE A 32 -7.75 -3.96 -15.26
CA ILE A 32 -8.77 -3.63 -14.24
C ILE A 32 -8.17 -2.61 -13.26
N GLU A 33 -8.89 -1.50 -13.05
CA GLU A 33 -8.39 -0.35 -12.30
C GLU A 33 -8.73 -0.39 -10.81
N SER A 34 -9.68 -1.22 -10.39
CA SER A 34 -10.11 -1.32 -9.00
C SER A 34 -10.73 -2.69 -8.66
N CYS A 35 -10.78 -2.98 -7.38
CA CYS A 35 -11.56 -4.08 -6.81
C CYS A 35 -12.35 -3.50 -5.63
N GLY A 36 -13.68 -3.47 -5.75
CA GLY A 36 -14.52 -2.69 -4.86
C GLY A 36 -14.15 -1.21 -4.93
N GLU A 37 -13.91 -0.59 -3.76
CA GLU A 37 -13.53 0.83 -3.64
C GLU A 37 -12.02 1.06 -3.70
N VAL A 38 -11.22 0.00 -3.74
CA VAL A 38 -9.76 0.09 -3.72
C VAL A 38 -9.24 0.12 -5.15
N GLY A 39 -8.63 1.23 -5.55
CA GLY A 39 -7.90 1.35 -6.82
C GLY A 39 -6.65 0.47 -6.83
N VAL A 40 -6.39 -0.20 -7.96
CA VAL A 40 -5.26 -1.12 -8.16
C VAL A 40 -4.25 -0.47 -9.09
N PRO A 41 -3.17 0.13 -8.56
CA PRO A 41 -2.23 0.83 -9.39
C PRO A 41 -1.07 -0.07 -9.82
N TYR A 42 -0.50 0.19 -11.00
CA TYR A 42 0.76 -0.46 -11.40
C TYR A 42 1.89 -0.08 -10.42
N PRO A 43 2.77 -0.99 -9.98
CA PRO A 43 3.10 -2.30 -10.54
C PRO A 43 2.15 -3.45 -10.17
N PHE A 44 1.15 -3.21 -9.35
CA PHE A 44 0.13 -4.20 -9.04
C PHE A 44 -0.90 -4.30 -10.17
N GLY A 45 -1.49 -5.47 -10.35
CA GLY A 45 -2.50 -5.65 -11.38
C GLY A 45 -3.26 -6.95 -11.26
N ILE A 46 -4.51 -6.91 -11.74
CA ILE A 46 -5.40 -8.07 -11.85
C ILE A 46 -5.38 -8.56 -13.29
N GLY A 47 -5.03 -9.84 -13.48
CA GLY A 47 -5.06 -10.49 -14.79
C GLY A 47 -3.72 -10.54 -15.52
N LEU A 48 -3.75 -11.16 -16.70
CA LEU A 48 -2.57 -11.48 -17.48
C LEU A 48 -1.87 -10.19 -17.96
N ASN A 49 -0.55 -10.10 -17.71
CA ASN A 49 0.30 -8.96 -18.10
C ASN A 49 -0.13 -7.61 -17.49
N CYS A 50 -0.87 -7.61 -16.39
CA CYS A 50 -1.31 -6.37 -15.72
C CYS A 50 -0.41 -5.91 -14.58
N SER A 51 0.36 -6.82 -14.00
CA SER A 51 1.36 -6.51 -12.98
C SER A 51 2.78 -6.45 -13.57
N LEU A 52 3.72 -5.88 -12.81
CA LEU A 52 5.14 -5.86 -13.18
C LEU A 52 5.72 -7.27 -13.30
N ASN A 53 5.39 -8.15 -12.35
CA ASN A 53 5.71 -9.57 -12.37
C ASN A 53 4.78 -10.34 -11.41
N SER A 54 5.01 -11.64 -11.26
CA SER A 54 4.15 -12.52 -10.45
C SER A 54 4.09 -12.21 -8.95
N TRP A 55 5.01 -11.43 -8.38
CA TRP A 55 4.92 -10.96 -6.99
C TRP A 55 3.94 -9.81 -6.80
N PHE A 56 3.69 -9.03 -7.85
CA PHE A 56 2.75 -7.90 -7.84
C PHE A 56 1.38 -8.28 -8.43
N GLU A 57 1.16 -9.55 -8.76
CA GLU A 57 -0.15 -10.02 -9.18
C GLU A 57 -1.11 -10.03 -7.98
N VAL A 58 -2.27 -9.42 -8.15
CA VAL A 58 -3.35 -9.40 -7.16
C VAL A 58 -4.62 -10.01 -7.73
N SER A 59 -5.43 -10.61 -6.86
CA SER A 59 -6.76 -11.10 -7.20
C SER A 59 -7.83 -10.31 -6.47
N CYS A 60 -8.94 -10.07 -7.15
CA CYS A 60 -10.16 -9.53 -6.53
C CYS A 60 -11.05 -10.69 -6.10
N ASN A 61 -11.28 -10.83 -4.80
CA ASN A 61 -12.25 -11.77 -4.26
C ASN A 61 -13.62 -11.08 -4.19
N GLU A 62 -14.43 -11.30 -5.23
CA GLU A 62 -15.79 -10.74 -5.31
C GLU A 62 -16.81 -11.49 -4.44
N THR A 63 -16.43 -12.63 -3.86
CA THR A 63 -17.34 -13.39 -2.98
C THR A 63 -17.41 -12.80 -1.58
N SER A 64 -16.43 -11.98 -1.17
CA SER A 64 -16.49 -11.25 0.08
C SER A 64 -17.33 -9.99 -0.07
N THR A 65 -17.94 -9.52 1.03
CA THR A 65 -18.68 -8.25 1.04
C THR A 65 -18.10 -7.36 2.15
N PRO A 66 -17.36 -6.28 1.81
CA PRO A 66 -17.02 -5.82 0.46
C PRO A 66 -16.00 -6.75 -0.26
N PRO A 67 -15.83 -6.61 -1.60
CA PRO A 67 -14.77 -7.31 -2.33
C PRO A 67 -13.39 -7.03 -1.74
N THR A 68 -12.56 -8.06 -1.64
CA THR A 68 -11.22 -7.97 -1.01
C THR A 68 -10.11 -8.20 -2.04
N ILE A 69 -8.99 -7.52 -1.88
CA ILE A 69 -7.82 -7.68 -2.73
C ILE A 69 -6.84 -8.61 -2.02
N LEU A 70 -6.34 -9.63 -2.72
CA LEU A 70 -5.32 -10.55 -2.19
C LEU A 70 -4.05 -10.48 -3.03
N LEU A 71 -2.89 -10.34 -2.39
CA LEU A 71 -1.58 -10.61 -3.00
C LEU A 71 -1.51 -12.11 -3.34
N LYS A 72 -1.49 -12.46 -4.63
CA LYS A 72 -1.75 -13.84 -5.07
C LYS A 72 -0.75 -14.87 -4.54
N ARG A 73 0.53 -14.48 -4.39
CA ARG A 73 1.59 -15.38 -3.90
C ARG A 73 1.59 -15.58 -2.39
N THR A 74 1.19 -14.57 -1.62
CA THR A 74 1.26 -14.59 -0.16
C THR A 74 -0.11 -14.77 0.49
N ASN A 75 -1.19 -14.67 -0.29
CA ASN A 75 -2.58 -14.64 0.17
C ASN A 75 -2.86 -13.54 1.21
N MET A 76 -2.05 -12.49 1.22
CA MET A 76 -2.25 -11.35 2.12
C MET A 76 -3.32 -10.43 1.56
N GLU A 77 -4.25 -10.03 2.42
CA GLU A 77 -5.29 -9.06 2.09
C GLU A 77 -4.72 -7.63 2.06
N VAL A 78 -4.88 -6.95 0.94
CA VAL A 78 -4.50 -5.54 0.76
C VAL A 78 -5.71 -4.67 1.06
N LEU A 79 -5.54 -3.76 2.01
CA LEU A 79 -6.57 -2.81 2.44
C LEU A 79 -6.53 -1.53 1.59
N SER A 80 -5.33 -1.05 1.24
CA SER A 80 -5.17 0.09 0.34
C SER A 80 -3.76 0.15 -0.24
N PHE A 81 -3.65 0.69 -1.45
CA PHE A 81 -2.38 1.07 -2.04
C PHE A 81 -2.18 2.58 -1.88
N SER A 82 -1.00 3.01 -1.39
CA SER A 82 -0.53 4.39 -1.54
C SER A 82 0.68 4.37 -2.47
N LEU A 83 0.59 5.09 -3.59
CA LEU A 83 1.73 5.38 -4.46
C LEU A 83 2.12 6.84 -4.30
N ARG A 84 3.43 7.12 -4.39
CA ARG A 84 3.90 8.49 -4.39
C ARG A 84 3.55 9.17 -5.72
N SER A 85 2.62 10.10 -5.68
CA SER A 85 2.06 10.74 -6.88
C SER A 85 2.94 11.89 -7.42
N SER A 86 3.77 12.50 -6.58
CA SER A 86 4.65 13.62 -6.95
C SER A 86 5.83 13.79 -5.98
N ASP A 87 6.86 14.54 -6.39
CA ASP A 87 8.03 14.80 -5.55
C ASP A 87 7.72 15.66 -4.30
N TYR A 88 6.66 16.46 -4.31
CA TYR A 88 6.26 17.26 -3.14
C TYR A 88 5.42 16.46 -2.12
N ASP A 89 5.01 15.24 -2.48
CA ASP A 89 4.25 14.38 -1.59
C ASP A 89 5.16 13.95 -0.43
N ALA A 90 4.86 14.44 0.77
CA ALA A 90 5.60 14.13 1.98
C ALA A 90 5.34 12.68 2.44
N ASP A 91 4.26 12.07 1.95
CA ASP A 91 3.96 10.68 2.22
C ASP A 91 4.91 9.78 1.41
N LEU A 92 5.76 9.05 2.13
CA LEU A 92 6.49 7.93 1.55
C LEU A 92 5.48 6.92 1.00
N GLU A 93 5.83 6.25 -0.09
CA GLU A 93 5.03 5.18 -0.68
C GLU A 93 4.95 3.97 0.26
N TYR A 94 3.73 3.50 0.57
CA TYR A 94 3.49 2.32 1.40
C TYR A 94 2.13 1.67 1.09
N HIS A 95 1.97 0.39 1.43
CA HIS A 95 0.69 -0.32 1.24
C HIS A 95 0.14 -0.78 2.58
N ARG A 96 -1.16 -0.65 2.80
CA ARG A 96 -1.80 -1.21 3.98
C ARG A 96 -2.31 -2.60 3.66
N VAL A 97 -2.01 -3.53 4.55
CA VAL A 97 -2.45 -4.92 4.49
C VAL A 97 -3.12 -5.31 5.79
N LYS A 98 -3.93 -6.36 5.74
CA LYS A 98 -4.43 -6.98 6.96
C LYS A 98 -3.25 -7.54 7.76
N ALA A 99 -3.20 -7.15 9.02
CA ALA A 99 -2.12 -7.50 9.92
C ALA A 99 -1.99 -9.02 10.10
N PRO A 100 -0.77 -9.57 10.04
CA PRO A 100 -0.54 -10.90 10.54
C PRO A 100 -0.68 -10.91 12.07
N ALA A 101 -1.35 -11.95 12.57
CA ALA A 101 -1.67 -12.07 13.99
C ALA A 101 -1.65 -13.54 14.43
N VAL A 102 -0.84 -13.88 15.43
CA VAL A 102 -0.80 -15.22 16.00
C VAL A 102 -1.68 -15.25 17.24
N TYR A 103 -2.56 -16.25 17.33
CA TYR A 103 -3.47 -16.47 18.45
C TYR A 103 -3.31 -17.90 18.98
N VAL A 104 -3.29 -18.06 20.30
CA VAL A 104 -3.24 -19.36 20.98
C VAL A 104 -4.25 -19.35 22.13
N ASN A 105 -5.09 -20.39 22.22
CA ASN A 105 -6.15 -20.52 23.25
C ASN A 105 -7.17 -19.37 23.27
N CYS A 106 -7.52 -18.82 22.10
CA CYS A 106 -8.47 -17.73 21.95
C CYS A 106 -9.79 -18.23 21.32
N SER A 107 -10.85 -18.39 22.13
CA SER A 107 -12.15 -18.85 21.66
C SER A 107 -12.75 -17.93 20.58
N GLY A 108 -13.31 -18.51 19.51
CA GLY A 108 -14.04 -17.79 18.47
C GLY A 108 -13.17 -17.01 17.48
N ARG A 109 -11.84 -17.11 17.57
CA ARG A 109 -10.94 -16.70 16.50
C ARG A 109 -10.53 -17.98 15.77
N GLU A 110 -10.63 -17.99 14.45
CA GLU A 110 -10.02 -19.07 13.68
C GLU A 110 -8.55 -19.18 14.13
N GLU A 111 -8.04 -20.39 14.31
CA GLU A 111 -6.60 -20.68 14.50
C GLU A 111 -5.76 -20.30 13.27
N ALA A 112 -6.30 -19.43 12.41
CA ALA A 112 -5.84 -19.03 11.11
C ALA A 112 -5.19 -17.64 11.17
N SER A 113 -3.98 -17.60 11.70
CA SER A 113 -2.92 -16.79 11.10
C SER A 113 -1.61 -17.24 11.72
N HIS A 114 -1.05 -18.29 11.12
CA HIS A 114 0.35 -18.62 11.28
C HIS A 114 1.17 -17.36 10.96
N GLY A 115 2.27 -17.16 11.68
CA GLY A 115 3.17 -16.04 11.40
C GLY A 115 3.43 -15.84 9.90
N MET A 116 3.64 -14.60 9.48
CA MET A 116 3.90 -14.29 8.08
C MET A 116 5.36 -14.54 7.74
N ASN A 117 5.62 -15.14 6.57
CA ASN A 117 6.97 -15.23 6.02
C ASN A 117 7.01 -14.65 4.60
N LEU A 118 7.71 -13.52 4.47
CA LEU A 118 7.90 -12.77 3.22
C LEU A 118 9.31 -12.95 2.65
N ASN A 119 10.08 -13.92 3.13
CA ASN A 119 11.38 -14.24 2.54
C ASN A 119 11.23 -14.52 1.05
N ASP A 120 12.26 -14.14 0.27
CA ASP A 120 12.30 -14.20 -1.19
C ASP A 120 11.27 -13.32 -1.93
N SER A 121 10.35 -12.68 -1.18
CA SER A 121 9.42 -11.70 -1.73
C SER A 121 10.03 -10.30 -1.74
N PRO A 122 9.52 -9.39 -2.60
CA PRO A 122 9.89 -7.99 -2.59
C PRO A 122 9.32 -7.23 -1.39
N PHE A 123 8.49 -7.84 -0.55
CA PHE A 123 7.73 -7.18 0.51
C PHE A 123 8.36 -7.37 1.89
N PHE A 124 8.14 -6.39 2.77
CA PHE A 124 8.57 -6.43 4.17
C PHE A 124 7.74 -5.45 5.00
N PHE A 125 7.65 -5.70 6.29
CA PHE A 125 6.95 -4.82 7.21
C PHE A 125 7.80 -3.60 7.55
N SER A 126 7.21 -2.42 7.39
CA SER A 126 7.86 -1.13 7.62
C SER A 126 8.28 -0.97 9.09
N GLU A 127 9.54 -0.61 9.33
CA GLU A 127 10.10 -0.34 10.66
C GLU A 127 9.39 0.84 11.35
N PHE A 128 9.29 1.97 10.65
CA PHE A 128 8.83 3.23 11.24
C PHE A 128 7.32 3.41 11.22
N ARG A 129 6.58 2.53 10.54
CA ARG A 129 5.13 2.64 10.42
C ARG A 129 4.39 1.55 11.18
N ASN A 130 5.08 0.51 11.64
CA ASN A 130 4.49 -0.55 12.44
C ASN A 130 5.02 -0.56 13.87
N ARG A 131 4.25 -1.22 14.73
CA ARG A 131 4.64 -1.70 16.06
C ARG A 131 4.12 -3.12 16.24
N ILE A 132 4.70 -3.85 17.18
CA ILE A 132 4.25 -5.19 17.55
C ILE A 132 3.51 -5.09 18.87
N VAL A 133 2.35 -5.75 18.95
CA VAL A 133 1.57 -5.88 20.19
C VAL A 133 1.54 -7.35 20.58
N ALA A 134 1.78 -7.64 21.86
CA ALA A 134 1.71 -8.99 22.42
C ALA A 134 0.92 -8.99 23.73
N CYS A 135 -0.04 -9.90 23.88
CA CYS A 135 -0.89 -10.07 25.06
C CYS A 135 -0.70 -11.48 25.60
N SER A 136 0.26 -11.66 26.51
CA SER A 136 0.60 -12.96 27.15
C SER A 136 1.72 -12.78 28.18
N SER A 137 1.82 -13.66 29.19
CA SER A 137 3.07 -13.79 29.96
C SER A 137 4.10 -14.63 29.21
N GLY A 138 5.19 -14.01 28.75
CA GLY A 138 6.32 -14.70 28.09
C GLY A 138 6.07 -15.02 26.62
N ALA A 139 5.93 -13.98 25.78
CA ALA A 139 5.98 -14.14 24.33
C ALA A 139 7.42 -13.99 23.81
N ILE A 140 7.84 -14.91 22.94
CA ILE A 140 9.05 -14.79 22.14
C ILE A 140 8.64 -14.47 20.70
N LEU A 141 8.99 -13.27 20.25
CA LEU A 141 8.69 -12.77 18.91
C LEU A 141 9.92 -12.94 18.00
N SER A 142 9.73 -13.56 16.84
CA SER A 142 10.75 -13.78 15.81
C SER A 142 10.53 -12.81 14.63
N PRO A 143 11.57 -12.21 14.03
CA PRO A 143 12.99 -12.63 14.03
C PRO A 143 13.87 -12.14 15.18
N ASN A 144 13.60 -10.99 15.79
CA ASN A 144 14.55 -10.34 16.72
C ASN A 144 14.59 -10.97 18.13
N SER A 145 13.99 -12.15 18.32
CA SER A 145 13.86 -12.83 19.62
C SER A 145 13.45 -11.87 20.74
N ILE A 146 12.49 -10.98 20.45
CA ILE A 146 12.01 -10.01 21.43
C ILE A 146 11.21 -10.80 22.45
N THR A 147 11.79 -10.97 23.64
CA THR A 147 11.13 -11.54 24.81
C THR A 147 10.32 -10.44 25.47
N ASN A 148 8.99 -10.50 25.33
CA ASN A 148 8.10 -9.60 26.05
C ASN A 148 7.53 -10.31 27.28
N THR A 149 7.86 -9.80 28.46
CA THR A 149 7.25 -10.20 29.73
C THR A 149 6.09 -9.25 30.03
N CYS A 150 4.93 -9.47 29.41
CA CYS A 150 3.72 -8.78 29.83
C CYS A 150 3.18 -9.40 31.11
N ASN A 151 2.56 -8.57 31.95
CA ASN A 151 1.85 -9.06 33.12
C ASN A 151 0.62 -9.87 32.66
N ASP A 152 0.25 -10.90 33.42
CA ASP A 152 -0.89 -11.76 33.11
C ASP A 152 -2.16 -10.91 32.87
N GLY A 153 -2.74 -11.03 31.66
CA GLY A 153 -3.94 -10.30 31.26
C GLY A 153 -3.70 -8.91 30.65
N THR A 154 -2.45 -8.48 30.45
CA THR A 154 -2.12 -7.19 29.82
C THR A 154 -1.41 -7.36 28.48
N CYS A 155 -1.55 -6.38 27.59
CA CYS A 155 -0.83 -6.31 26.33
C CYS A 155 0.35 -5.33 26.45
N CYS A 156 1.51 -5.71 25.91
CA CYS A 156 2.64 -4.81 25.71
C CYS A 156 2.77 -4.47 24.23
N GLU A 157 3.27 -3.27 23.98
CA GLU A 157 3.61 -2.82 22.63
C GLU A 157 5.12 -2.55 22.56
N THR A 158 5.75 -2.92 21.44
CA THR A 158 7.14 -2.59 21.15
C THR A 158 7.25 -2.00 19.75
N VAL A 159 8.12 -1.01 19.62
CA VAL A 159 8.53 -0.50 18.31
C VAL A 159 9.42 -1.52 17.61
N MET A 160 9.44 -1.48 16.28
CA MET A 160 10.37 -2.26 15.48
C MET A 160 11.73 -1.56 15.43
N THR A 161 12.81 -2.33 15.46
CA THR A 161 14.20 -1.83 15.40
C THR A 161 14.84 -1.95 14.01
N SER A 162 14.16 -2.66 13.11
CA SER A 162 14.50 -2.88 11.72
C SER A 162 13.25 -3.34 10.98
N ALA A 163 13.24 -3.19 9.66
CA ALA A 163 12.20 -3.77 8.83
C ALA A 163 12.32 -5.31 8.85
N ILE A 164 11.19 -6.02 8.91
CA ILE A 164 11.19 -7.49 9.04
C ILE A 164 10.42 -8.14 7.87
N LYS A 165 10.92 -9.26 7.38
CA LYS A 165 10.22 -10.11 6.39
C LYS A 165 9.41 -11.23 7.04
N THR A 166 9.81 -11.64 8.23
CA THR A 166 9.10 -12.67 8.98
C THR A 166 8.47 -12.04 10.21
N PHE A 167 7.27 -12.47 10.56
CA PHE A 167 6.65 -12.18 11.84
C PHE A 167 6.11 -13.48 12.39
N ASN A 168 6.63 -13.93 13.51
CA ASN A 168 6.10 -15.10 14.20
C ASN A 168 6.15 -14.89 15.72
N ALA A 169 5.26 -15.57 16.43
CA ALA A 169 5.19 -15.50 17.89
C ALA A 169 5.07 -16.91 18.47
N THR A 170 5.83 -17.15 19.54
CA THR A 170 5.75 -18.37 20.34
C THR A 170 5.48 -17.98 21.79
N PHE A 171 4.73 -18.82 22.49
CA PHE A 171 4.24 -18.53 23.84
C PHE A 171 4.62 -19.67 24.78
N ASP A 172 5.10 -19.35 25.99
CA ASP A 172 5.61 -20.32 26.96
C ASP A 172 4.52 -21.21 27.60
N GLY A 173 3.25 -21.05 27.21
CA GLY A 173 2.13 -21.92 27.62
C GLY A 173 1.79 -21.89 29.12
N ARG A 174 2.42 -21.01 29.90
CA ARG A 174 2.21 -20.89 31.36
C ARG A 174 0.91 -20.15 31.71
N SER A 175 0.36 -19.36 30.80
CA SER A 175 -0.91 -18.66 30.99
C SER A 175 -2.08 -19.54 30.54
N GLY A 176 -3.11 -19.67 31.38
CA GLY A 176 -4.38 -20.32 31.02
C GLY A 176 -5.31 -19.44 30.17
N GLY A 177 -4.83 -18.30 29.68
CA GLY A 177 -5.62 -17.29 28.95
C GLY A 177 -5.35 -17.26 27.45
N CYS A 178 -6.12 -16.43 26.73
CA CYS A 178 -5.91 -16.15 25.31
C CYS A 178 -4.58 -15.40 25.12
N ASN A 179 -3.66 -16.01 24.39
CA ASN A 179 -2.37 -15.44 24.03
C ASN A 179 -2.43 -14.91 22.61
N SER A 180 -1.95 -13.69 22.39
CA SER A 180 -1.95 -13.11 21.05
C SER A 180 -0.74 -12.24 20.79
N ALA A 181 -0.32 -12.18 19.53
CA ALA A 181 0.68 -11.24 19.06
C ALA A 181 0.38 -10.82 17.63
N TYR A 182 0.48 -9.53 17.31
CA TYR A 182 0.17 -9.01 15.98
C TYR A 182 1.00 -7.78 15.63
N LEU A 183 1.20 -7.56 14.34
CA LEU A 183 1.74 -6.32 13.80
C LEU A 183 0.63 -5.31 13.58
N VAL A 184 0.89 -4.03 13.83
CA VAL A 184 -0.11 -2.97 13.63
C VAL A 184 0.54 -1.65 13.27
N GLU A 185 -0.12 -0.85 12.43
CA GLU A 185 0.30 0.51 12.12
C GLU A 185 0.37 1.38 13.39
N GLN A 186 1.45 2.16 13.59
CA GLN A 186 1.71 2.87 14.86
C GLN A 186 0.57 3.78 15.32
N ASN A 187 -0.11 4.46 14.39
CA ASN A 187 -1.19 5.40 14.71
C ASN A 187 -2.58 4.76 14.70
N TRP A 188 -2.68 3.43 14.56
CA TRP A 188 -3.96 2.73 14.58
C TRP A 188 -4.61 2.84 15.96
N ARG A 189 -5.60 3.72 16.08
CA ARG A 189 -6.49 3.84 17.24
C ARG A 189 -7.87 3.38 16.82
N ASP A 190 -8.23 2.14 17.13
CA ASP A 190 -9.62 1.81 17.44
C ASP A 190 -9.77 0.52 18.23
N SER A 191 -10.50 0.66 19.34
CA SER A 191 -10.60 -0.22 20.50
C SER A 191 -11.55 -1.41 20.32
N ASN A 192 -11.98 -1.75 19.11
CA ASN A 192 -12.98 -2.81 18.85
C ASN A 192 -12.70 -3.70 17.62
N ALA A 193 -11.54 -3.56 16.96
CA ALA A 193 -11.24 -4.22 15.68
C ALA A 193 -10.64 -5.63 15.79
N ALA A 194 -10.87 -6.33 16.90
CA ALA A 194 -10.47 -7.73 17.07
C ALA A 194 -11.09 -8.69 16.03
N ASN A 195 -12.15 -8.27 15.35
CA ASN A 195 -12.91 -9.11 14.42
C ASN A 195 -12.85 -8.66 12.94
N SER A 196 -12.21 -7.53 12.61
CA SER A 196 -12.19 -7.00 11.22
C SER A 196 -10.79 -6.75 10.65
N GLY A 197 -9.75 -7.24 11.31
CA GLY A 197 -8.38 -7.14 10.81
C GLY A 197 -7.77 -5.77 11.11
N VAL A 198 -6.82 -5.76 12.04
CA VAL A 198 -5.96 -4.61 12.28
C VAL A 198 -5.13 -4.35 11.02
N GLY A 199 -4.86 -3.10 10.67
CA GLY A 199 -4.00 -2.76 9.52
C GLY A 199 -2.52 -2.78 9.89
N ALA A 200 -1.68 -3.34 9.02
CA ALA A 200 -0.23 -3.21 9.06
C ALA A 200 0.28 -2.55 7.78
N VAL A 201 1.44 -1.91 7.87
CA VAL A 201 2.08 -1.23 6.74
C VAL A 201 3.15 -2.11 6.11
N LEU A 202 2.92 -2.50 4.87
CA LEU A 202 3.81 -3.26 4.01
C LEU A 202 4.56 -2.29 3.10
N ASP A 203 5.88 -2.30 3.21
CA ASP A 203 6.78 -1.68 2.25
C ASP A 203 7.24 -2.74 1.23
N TRP A 204 7.88 -2.28 0.16
CA TRP A 204 8.23 -3.13 -0.98
C TRP A 204 9.49 -2.66 -1.72
N ALA A 205 10.10 -3.58 -2.46
CA ALA A 205 11.32 -3.38 -3.24
C ALA A 205 11.23 -3.98 -4.64
N ILE A 206 11.36 -3.18 -5.71
CA ILE A 206 11.60 -3.72 -7.06
C ILE A 206 13.09 -4.04 -7.21
N PRO A 207 13.48 -5.30 -7.50
CA PRO A 207 14.85 -5.61 -7.89
C PRO A 207 15.25 -4.82 -9.15
N GLU A 208 16.44 -4.23 -9.16
CA GLU A 208 16.93 -3.38 -10.27
C GLU A 208 16.87 -4.08 -11.64
N GLU A 209 17.04 -5.39 -11.67
CA GLU A 209 16.99 -6.23 -12.89
C GLU A 209 15.57 -6.37 -13.48
N GLY A 210 14.53 -6.09 -12.69
CA GLY A 210 13.12 -6.26 -13.07
C GLY A 210 12.44 -4.99 -13.58
N PHE A 211 13.17 -3.87 -13.72
CA PHE A 211 12.58 -2.57 -14.05
C PHE A 211 13.18 -1.98 -15.33
N GLU A 212 12.41 -2.00 -16.42
CA GLU A 212 12.87 -1.57 -17.75
C GLU A 212 12.80 -0.04 -18.00
N LEU A 213 12.31 0.76 -17.05
CA LEU A 213 12.24 2.22 -17.24
C LEU A 213 13.63 2.85 -17.06
N SER A 214 13.95 3.86 -17.88
CA SER A 214 15.19 4.60 -17.74
C SER A 214 15.26 5.26 -16.36
N LYS A 215 16.45 5.29 -15.74
CA LYS A 215 16.61 5.71 -14.34
C LYS A 215 16.09 7.14 -14.05
N SER A 216 15.91 7.99 -15.07
CA SER A 216 15.36 9.33 -14.91
C SER A 216 14.98 9.98 -16.25
N GLY A 217 13.93 10.81 -16.24
CA GLY A 217 13.51 11.65 -17.37
C GLY A 217 13.05 13.05 -16.92
N LYS A 218 12.47 13.83 -17.84
CA LYS A 218 11.90 15.15 -17.53
C LYS A 218 10.63 15.00 -16.68
N GLU A 219 9.82 13.99 -16.97
CA GLU A 219 8.50 13.76 -16.37
C GLU A 219 8.57 13.02 -15.03
N TYR A 220 9.57 12.16 -14.83
CA TYR A 220 9.68 11.26 -13.67
C TYR A 220 11.13 11.04 -13.23
N ASN A 221 11.30 10.60 -11.99
CA ASN A 221 12.59 10.25 -11.42
C ASN A 221 12.47 8.93 -10.64
N CYS A 222 13.42 8.03 -10.85
CA CYS A 222 13.51 6.77 -10.13
C CYS A 222 14.79 6.76 -9.30
N ARG A 223 14.65 6.60 -7.98
CA ARG A 223 15.77 6.58 -7.05
C ARG A 223 15.90 5.21 -6.40
N GLN A 224 17.14 4.81 -6.20
CA GLN A 224 17.43 3.66 -5.36
C GLN A 224 17.13 4.04 -3.91
N TYR A 225 16.27 3.28 -3.28
CA TYR A 225 15.95 3.34 -1.86
C TYR A 225 16.58 2.12 -1.19
N GLY A 226 17.59 2.37 -0.37
CA GLY A 226 18.28 1.32 0.38
C GLY A 226 17.61 1.15 1.74
N LEU A 227 17.18 -0.06 2.05
CA LEU A 227 16.82 -0.43 3.41
C LEU A 227 17.91 -1.29 4.00
N VAL A 228 18.20 -1.04 5.27
CA VAL A 228 19.15 -1.83 6.05
C VAL A 228 18.37 -3.00 6.64
N PHE A 229 18.24 -4.07 5.88
CA PHE A 229 18.04 -5.39 6.45
C PHE A 229 19.44 -5.92 6.80
N ASP A 230 19.57 -6.64 7.91
CA ASP A 230 20.86 -7.19 8.35
C ASP A 230 21.67 -7.78 7.18
N GLU A 231 22.95 -7.40 7.06
CA GLU A 231 23.80 -7.84 5.95
C GLU A 231 23.83 -9.37 5.87
N PRO A 232 23.65 -9.97 4.67
CA PRO A 232 24.12 -9.45 3.38
C PRO A 232 22.99 -9.00 2.42
N HIS A 233 21.75 -8.84 2.86
CA HIS A 233 20.61 -8.62 1.96
C HIS A 233 20.22 -7.14 1.88
N ARG A 234 21.07 -6.32 1.25
CA ARG A 234 20.62 -5.00 0.77
C ARG A 234 19.70 -5.18 -0.41
N ASP A 235 18.41 -5.34 -0.13
CA ASP A 235 17.38 -5.23 -1.15
C ASP A 235 17.35 -3.78 -1.63
N ARG A 236 18.03 -3.52 -2.74
CA ARG A 236 17.99 -2.23 -3.43
C ARG A 236 16.59 -2.11 -4.03
N SER A 237 15.73 -1.31 -3.43
CA SER A 237 14.44 -0.98 -4.00
C SER A 237 14.58 0.18 -4.96
N ILE A 238 13.91 0.14 -6.11
CA ILE A 238 13.71 1.32 -6.93
C ILE A 238 12.34 1.90 -6.59
N ARG A 239 12.31 3.18 -6.23
CA ARG A 239 11.07 3.95 -6.09
C ARG A 239 11.04 5.05 -7.12
N CYS A 240 9.92 5.18 -7.81
CA CYS A 240 9.71 6.18 -8.85
C CYS A 240 8.64 7.17 -8.43
N TYR A 241 8.81 8.43 -8.82
CA TYR A 241 7.83 9.47 -8.58
C TYR A 241 7.83 10.47 -9.73
N CYS A 242 6.69 11.16 -9.94
CA CYS A 242 6.60 12.20 -10.94
C CYS A 242 7.33 13.46 -10.48
N ASN A 243 8.09 14.07 -11.39
CA ASN A 243 8.81 15.32 -11.13
C ASN A 243 7.83 16.48 -10.90
N GLN A 244 8.35 17.60 -10.40
CA GLN A 244 7.56 18.81 -10.19
C GLN A 244 6.83 19.23 -11.48
N GLY A 245 5.53 19.50 -11.35
CA GLY A 245 4.66 19.85 -12.48
C GLY A 245 4.01 18.65 -13.17
N TYR A 246 4.32 17.42 -12.76
CA TYR A 246 3.72 16.20 -13.28
C TYR A 246 2.93 15.45 -12.18
N GLN A 247 1.95 14.65 -12.60
CA GLN A 247 1.18 13.76 -11.72
C GLN A 247 0.78 12.48 -12.48
N GLY A 248 0.66 11.38 -11.73
CA GLY A 248 0.17 10.11 -12.23
C GLY A 248 0.97 8.96 -11.61
N ASN A 249 1.24 7.94 -12.42
CA ASN A 249 2.00 6.78 -11.97
C ASN A 249 3.37 6.73 -12.66
N ALA A 250 4.43 6.96 -11.88
CA ALA A 250 5.81 6.98 -12.38
C ALA A 250 6.36 5.60 -12.77
N TYR A 251 5.67 4.52 -12.42
CA TYR A 251 6.03 3.15 -12.80
C TYR A 251 5.50 2.78 -14.20
N LEU A 252 4.68 3.64 -14.83
CA LEU A 252 4.18 3.44 -16.20
C LEU A 252 4.95 4.27 -17.21
N LEU A 253 5.17 3.70 -18.41
CA LEU A 253 5.65 4.47 -19.55
C LEU A 253 4.65 5.58 -19.88
N ASN A 254 5.11 6.84 -19.88
CA ASN A 254 4.27 8.04 -20.04
C ASN A 254 3.19 8.21 -18.95
N GLY A 255 3.35 7.58 -17.78
CA GLY A 255 2.37 7.65 -16.70
C GLY A 255 2.40 8.96 -15.90
N CYS A 256 3.50 9.72 -15.97
CA CYS A 256 3.58 11.06 -15.41
C CYS A 256 3.17 12.10 -16.46
N GLN A 257 2.02 12.73 -16.26
CA GLN A 257 1.49 13.72 -17.18
C GLN A 257 1.55 15.12 -16.57
N GLY A 258 1.81 16.12 -17.42
CA GLY A 258 1.91 17.51 -16.99
C GLY A 258 0.59 17.99 -16.40
N LYS A 259 0.65 18.65 -15.24
CA LYS A 259 -0.50 19.37 -14.69
C LYS A 259 -0.81 20.53 -15.62
N ILE A 260 -1.95 20.49 -16.30
CA ILE A 260 -2.52 21.69 -16.90
C ILE A 260 -2.96 22.57 -15.72
N LEU A 261 -2.08 23.47 -15.30
CA LEU A 261 -2.46 24.59 -14.46
C LEU A 261 -3.42 25.44 -15.29
N PHE A 262 -4.72 25.24 -15.09
CA PHE A 262 -5.66 26.30 -15.38
C PHE A 262 -5.22 27.46 -14.49
N LEU A 263 -4.54 28.44 -15.07
CA LEU A 263 -4.40 29.76 -14.46
C LEU A 263 -5.84 30.23 -14.25
N THR A 264 -6.36 30.06 -13.04
CA THR A 264 -7.51 30.83 -12.61
C THR A 264 -7.01 32.26 -12.60
N SER A 265 -7.29 32.96 -13.69
CA SER A 265 -7.16 34.40 -13.76
C SER A 265 -8.05 34.97 -12.66
N HIS A 266 -7.49 35.19 -11.47
CA HIS A 266 -8.06 36.13 -10.53
C HIS A 266 -8.12 37.45 -11.28
N PRO A 267 -9.30 38.02 -11.56
CA PRO A 267 -9.35 39.37 -12.07
C PRO A 267 -8.79 40.26 -10.96
N ILE A 268 -7.60 40.81 -11.18
CA ILE A 268 -7.13 41.98 -10.45
C ILE A 268 -8.17 43.05 -10.80
N SER A 269 -9.05 43.36 -9.84
CA SER A 269 -9.88 44.56 -9.93
C SER A 269 -8.92 45.74 -9.84
N CYS A 270 -8.86 46.52 -10.92
CA CYS A 270 -8.33 47.88 -10.91
C CYS A 270 -9.26 48.79 -10.09
#